data_AF-A0A0W0F1W5-F1
#
_entry.id   AF-A0A0W0F1W5-F1
#
_cell.length_a   1.000
_cell.length_b   1.000
_cell.length_c   1.000
_cell.angle_alpha   90.00
_cell.angle_beta   90.00
_cell.angle_gamma   90.00
#
_symmetry.space_group_name_H-M   'P 1'
#
loop_
_entity.id
_entity.type
_entity.pdbx_description
1 polymer ?
#
loop_
_entity_poly.entity_id
_entity_poly.type
_entity_poly.pdbx_seq_one_letter_code
_entity_poly.pdbx_strand_id
1 'polypeptide(L)'
;MATSVALERNLSQSGYFGPATSTLDWCEANYQFSYYIAELANTFSSLWHVAFAVYAMVNVSRESLPARFTIALATFVIVGVGSAAFHATLRYECQMLDEIPMIAFSSTNLWLVYDCRPGFKTLSKKSLGVLVIFNVAFIWSYYLYRNPIYHQSVFAVILLITVFRMNHLILWSPYRSRIPAEKRSLAGALYFKGAVVWILAFTIWNLDNIFCEHITSWKITVGWPAAFLLEGNRNTDSF
;
A
#
# COMPACT_ATOMS: atom_id res chain seq x y z
N MET A 1 -19.52 15.91 -28.02
CA MET A 1 -18.26 15.89 -28.80
C MET A 1 -17.30 17.00 -28.40
N ALA A 2 -17.75 18.25 -28.18
CA ALA A 2 -16.88 19.32 -27.67
C ALA A 2 -16.52 19.18 -26.16
N THR A 3 -17.34 18.48 -25.37
CA THR A 3 -17.12 18.25 -23.94
C THR A 3 -16.10 17.14 -23.63
N SER A 4 -15.92 16.15 -24.52
CA SER A 4 -14.94 15.06 -24.31
C SER A 4 -13.52 15.54 -24.61
N VAL A 5 -13.33 16.36 -25.64
CA VAL A 5 -12.01 16.89 -26.03
C VAL A 5 -11.47 17.92 -25.03
N ALA A 6 -12.36 18.64 -24.33
CA ALA A 6 -11.97 19.53 -23.23
C ALA A 6 -11.61 18.76 -21.95
N LEU A 7 -12.21 17.59 -21.72
CA LEU A 7 -11.88 16.70 -20.59
C LEU A 7 -10.53 16.01 -20.81
N GLU A 8 -10.26 15.55 -22.04
CA GLU A 8 -8.96 14.95 -22.44
C GLU A 8 -7.79 15.94 -22.31
N ARG A 9 -8.03 17.24 -22.54
CA ARG A 9 -6.99 18.28 -22.44
C ARG A 9 -6.55 18.62 -21.01
N ASN A 10 -7.36 18.32 -20.00
CA ASN A 10 -7.01 18.59 -18.59
C ASN A 10 -6.35 17.41 -17.87
N LEU A 11 -6.29 16.23 -18.49
CA LEU A 11 -5.70 15.01 -17.91
C LEU A 11 -4.22 14.79 -18.30
N SER A 12 -3.67 15.62 -19.19
CA SER A 12 -2.31 15.43 -19.76
C SER A 12 -1.47 16.70 -19.75
N GLN A 13 -1.53 17.48 -18.65
CA GLN A 13 -0.59 18.60 -18.50
C GLN A 13 0.81 18.02 -18.20
N SER A 14 1.78 18.28 -19.08
CA SER A 14 3.17 17.89 -18.85
C SER A 14 3.81 18.82 -17.82
N GLY A 15 3.99 18.32 -16.60
CA GLY A 15 4.71 19.03 -15.55
C GLY A 15 6.22 18.87 -15.63
N TYR A 16 6.91 19.18 -14.53
CA TYR A 16 8.38 19.19 -14.43
C TYR A 16 9.01 17.86 -14.85
N PHE A 17 8.40 16.74 -14.46
CA PHE A 17 8.91 15.42 -14.79
C PHE A 17 8.55 14.96 -16.20
N GLY A 18 7.87 15.76 -17.03
CA GLY A 18 7.49 15.37 -18.39
C GLY A 18 6.29 14.41 -18.43
N PRO A 19 6.05 13.74 -19.58
CA PRO A 19 4.92 12.82 -19.73
C PRO A 19 5.03 11.59 -18.81
N ALA A 20 3.89 11.10 -18.33
CA ALA A 20 3.80 9.87 -17.55
C ALA A 20 4.38 8.68 -18.35
N THR A 21 5.15 7.84 -17.67
CA THR A 21 5.69 6.59 -18.23
C THR A 21 5.24 5.36 -17.45
N SER A 22 4.60 5.55 -16.30
CA SER A 22 3.94 4.49 -15.53
C SER A 22 2.86 3.79 -16.35
N THR A 23 2.56 2.55 -15.99
CA THR A 23 1.42 1.82 -16.55
C THR A 23 0.09 2.23 -15.92
N LEU A 24 0.16 3.02 -14.83
CA LEU A 24 -0.96 3.45 -14.01
C LEU A 24 -0.92 4.98 -13.85
N ASP A 25 -2.09 5.62 -13.93
CA ASP A 25 -2.34 7.03 -13.67
C ASP A 25 -3.69 7.14 -12.94
N TRP A 26 -3.75 7.95 -11.86
CA TRP A 26 -4.85 7.92 -10.90
C TRP A 26 -5.93 8.99 -11.14
N CYS A 27 -6.96 9.02 -10.28
CA CYS A 27 -8.16 9.83 -10.54
C CYS A 27 -7.94 11.30 -10.16
N GLU A 28 -6.85 11.56 -9.44
CA GLU A 28 -6.39 12.90 -9.15
C GLU A 28 -5.90 13.56 -10.44
N ALA A 29 -6.23 14.83 -10.64
CA ALA A 29 -5.83 15.54 -11.85
C ALA A 29 -4.33 15.90 -11.79
N ASN A 30 -3.61 15.46 -12.81
CA ASN A 30 -2.16 15.65 -12.92
C ASN A 30 -1.74 17.12 -12.97
N TYR A 31 -0.81 17.48 -12.09
CA TYR A 31 -0.21 18.80 -11.92
C TYR A 31 -1.21 19.93 -11.65
N GLN A 32 -2.42 19.59 -11.17
CA GLN A 32 -3.50 20.55 -10.90
C GLN A 32 -3.09 21.64 -9.89
N PHE A 33 -2.28 21.28 -8.90
CA PHE A 33 -1.89 22.16 -7.79
C PHE A 33 -0.43 22.57 -7.78
N SER A 34 0.40 21.93 -8.60
CA SER A 34 1.84 22.14 -8.61
C SER A 34 2.42 21.73 -9.95
N TYR A 35 3.36 22.50 -10.47
CA TYR A 35 4.15 22.10 -11.64
C TYR A 35 5.15 20.95 -11.32
N TYR A 36 5.46 20.74 -10.04
CA TYR A 36 6.49 19.78 -9.60
C TYR A 36 5.93 18.46 -9.07
N ILE A 37 4.64 18.40 -8.70
CA ILE A 37 4.01 17.22 -8.11
C ILE A 37 2.77 16.91 -8.94
N ALA A 38 2.74 15.74 -9.58
CA ALA A 38 1.64 15.32 -10.44
C ALA A 38 0.35 15.14 -9.64
N GLU A 39 0.34 14.23 -8.66
CA GLU A 39 -0.83 13.94 -7.83
C GLU A 39 -0.54 14.32 -6.38
N LEU A 40 -0.97 15.53 -5.99
CA LEU A 40 -0.58 16.18 -4.76
C LEU A 40 -1.21 15.51 -3.52
N ALA A 41 -2.51 15.22 -3.55
CA ALA A 41 -3.21 14.56 -2.47
C ALA A 41 -2.66 13.14 -2.25
N ASN A 42 -2.47 12.38 -3.33
CA ASN A 42 -1.90 11.03 -3.27
C ASN A 42 -0.46 11.07 -2.72
N THR A 43 0.38 11.97 -3.21
CA THR A 43 1.77 12.16 -2.72
C THR A 43 1.81 12.45 -1.21
N PHE A 44 1.03 13.43 -0.74
CA PHE A 44 1.03 13.81 0.68
C PHE A 44 0.42 12.74 1.58
N SER A 45 -0.61 12.03 1.12
CA SER A 45 -1.19 10.92 1.87
C SER A 45 -0.15 9.80 2.10
N SER A 46 0.72 9.51 1.12
CA SER A 46 1.81 8.54 1.25
C SER A 46 2.89 8.96 2.24
N LEU A 47 3.14 10.27 2.40
CA LEU A 47 4.06 10.77 3.44
C LEU A 47 3.54 10.55 4.86
N TRP A 48 2.22 10.55 5.08
CA TRP A 48 1.65 10.18 6.39
C TRP A 48 1.93 8.71 6.74
N HIS A 49 1.84 7.80 5.75
CA HIS A 49 2.23 6.41 5.95
C HIS A 49 3.70 6.29 6.40
N VAL A 50 4.62 7.04 5.79
CA VAL A 50 6.03 7.09 6.20
C VAL A 50 6.17 7.58 7.65
N ALA A 51 5.49 8.67 8.02
CA ALA A 51 5.57 9.23 9.36
C ALA A 51 5.11 8.22 10.44
N PHE A 52 3.99 7.53 10.22
CA PHE A 52 3.50 6.50 11.14
C PHE A 52 4.44 5.30 11.23
N ALA A 53 5.02 4.85 10.11
CA ALA A 53 5.97 3.75 10.09
C ALA A 53 7.26 4.08 10.87
N VAL A 54 7.80 5.28 10.68
CA VAL A 54 8.97 5.76 11.43
C VAL A 54 8.66 5.89 12.92
N TYR A 55 7.50 6.45 13.27
CA TYR A 55 7.05 6.52 14.66
C TYR A 55 6.96 5.12 15.30
N ALA A 56 6.42 4.13 14.57
CA ALA A 56 6.38 2.75 15.03
C ALA A 56 7.78 2.15 15.20
N MET A 57 8.72 2.43 14.30
CA MET A 57 10.11 1.97 14.40
C MET A 57 10.80 2.51 15.65
N VAL A 58 10.61 3.79 15.96
CA VAL A 58 11.15 4.41 17.17
C VAL A 58 10.63 3.70 18.42
N ASN A 59 9.34 3.34 18.46
CA ASN A 59 8.77 2.61 19.58
C ASN A 59 9.32 1.17 19.68
N VAL A 60 9.45 0.46 18.55
CA VAL A 60 10.08 -0.88 18.51
C VAL A 60 11.50 -0.85 19.09
N SER A 61 12.28 0.19 18.75
CA SER A 61 13.62 0.39 19.30
C SER A 61 13.61 0.72 20.80
N ARG A 62 12.71 1.60 21.25
CA ARG A 62 12.58 1.97 22.67
C ARG A 62 12.21 0.77 23.55
N GLU A 63 11.31 -0.07 23.06
CA GLU A 63 10.86 -1.27 23.75
C GLU A 63 11.82 -2.47 23.59
N SER A 64 12.99 -2.27 22.95
CA SER A 64 13.99 -3.31 22.71
C SER A 64 13.42 -4.58 22.05
N LEU A 65 12.47 -4.39 21.14
CA LEU A 65 11.83 -5.49 20.42
C LEU A 65 12.79 -6.08 19.37
N PRO A 66 12.58 -7.35 18.97
CA PRO A 66 13.38 -8.00 17.94
C PRO A 66 13.49 -7.19 16.64
N ALA A 67 14.70 -7.14 16.08
CA ALA A 67 15.00 -6.42 14.84
C ALA A 67 14.11 -6.80 13.64
N ARG A 68 13.51 -7.99 13.63
CA ARG A 68 12.55 -8.41 12.59
C ARG A 68 11.34 -7.49 12.47
N PHE A 69 10.91 -6.86 13.57
CA PHE A 69 9.83 -5.86 13.54
C PHE A 69 10.31 -4.55 12.92
N THR A 70 11.54 -4.13 13.22
CA THR A 70 12.19 -2.98 12.57
C THR A 70 12.35 -3.21 11.07
N ILE A 71 12.73 -4.42 10.64
CA ILE A 71 12.85 -4.78 9.22
C ILE A 71 11.49 -4.67 8.51
N ALA A 72 10.41 -5.21 9.10
CA ALA A 72 9.07 -5.10 8.53
C ALA A 72 8.58 -3.65 8.45
N LEU A 73 8.88 -2.82 9.44
CA LEU A 73 8.53 -1.40 9.38
C LEU A 73 9.40 -0.62 8.40
N ALA A 74 10.67 -0.99 8.24
CA ALA A 74 11.55 -0.38 7.24
C ALA A 74 11.06 -0.66 5.83
N THR A 75 10.57 -1.89 5.54
CA THR A 75 9.94 -2.16 4.24
C THR A 75 8.66 -1.36 4.05
N PHE A 76 7.90 -1.09 5.11
CA PHE A 76 6.73 -0.19 5.03
C PHE A 76 7.09 1.27 4.75
N VAL A 77 8.20 1.77 5.33
CA VAL A 77 8.75 3.09 4.99
C VAL A 77 9.11 3.16 3.51
N ILE A 78 9.74 2.12 2.97
CA ILE A 78 10.09 2.06 1.54
C ILE A 78 8.84 2.11 0.67
N VAL A 79 7.75 1.40 1.03
CA VAL A 79 6.45 1.51 0.33
C VAL A 79 5.97 2.95 0.32
N GLY A 80 5.92 3.63 1.47
CA GLY A 80 5.41 5.01 1.54
C GLY A 80 6.27 6.00 0.75
N VAL A 81 7.60 5.85 0.78
CA VAL A 81 8.53 6.68 -0.02
C VAL A 81 8.37 6.39 -1.51
N GLY A 82 8.25 5.12 -1.89
CA GLY A 82 8.03 4.70 -3.27
C GLY A 82 6.71 5.24 -3.82
N SER A 83 5.62 5.08 -3.08
CA SER A 83 4.30 5.62 -3.41
C SER A 83 4.34 7.15 -3.55
N ALA A 84 4.95 7.87 -2.61
CA ALA A 84 5.08 9.32 -2.71
C ALA A 84 5.89 9.73 -3.96
N ALA A 85 6.99 9.03 -4.26
CA ALA A 85 7.78 9.29 -5.45
C ALA A 85 7.02 8.96 -6.74
N PHE A 86 6.22 7.89 -6.74
CA PHE A 86 5.38 7.50 -7.86
C PHE A 86 4.31 8.55 -8.14
N HIS A 87 3.48 8.90 -7.16
CA HIS A 87 2.42 9.90 -7.32
C HIS A 87 2.97 11.31 -7.63
N ALA A 88 4.17 11.64 -7.18
CA ALA A 88 4.78 12.93 -7.53
C ALA A 88 5.25 13.00 -8.98
N THR A 89 5.61 11.87 -9.61
CA THR A 89 6.37 11.85 -10.87
C THR A 89 5.70 11.09 -12.02
N LEU A 90 4.81 10.14 -11.72
CA LEU A 90 4.21 9.18 -12.66
C LEU A 90 5.23 8.47 -13.55
N ARG A 91 6.40 8.16 -12.98
CA ARG A 91 7.46 7.42 -13.66
C ARG A 91 7.38 5.93 -13.35
N TYR A 92 7.58 5.10 -14.38
CA TYR A 92 7.58 3.65 -14.25
C TYR A 92 8.56 3.14 -13.19
N GLU A 93 9.75 3.73 -13.11
CA GLU A 93 10.77 3.36 -12.13
C GLU A 93 10.30 3.62 -10.69
N CYS A 94 9.56 4.71 -10.48
CA CYS A 94 8.96 5.03 -9.19
C CYS A 94 7.75 4.13 -8.89
N GLN A 95 6.94 3.78 -9.90
CA GLN A 95 5.88 2.78 -9.76
C GLN A 95 6.46 1.43 -9.28
N MET A 96 7.60 1.00 -9.82
CA MET A 96 8.28 -0.21 -9.34
C MET A 96 8.76 -0.07 -7.88
N LEU A 97 9.19 1.12 -7.46
CA LEU A 97 9.55 1.42 -6.08
C LEU A 97 8.34 1.46 -5.13
N ASP A 98 7.12 1.61 -5.64
CA ASP A 98 5.89 1.48 -4.87
C ASP A 98 5.44 0.00 -4.80
N GLU A 99 5.19 -0.61 -5.95
CA GLU A 99 4.55 -1.92 -6.07
C GLU A 99 5.42 -3.07 -5.54
N ILE A 100 6.72 -3.09 -5.86
CA ILE A 100 7.60 -4.20 -5.43
C ILE A 100 7.75 -4.24 -3.90
N PRO A 101 8.04 -3.12 -3.21
CA PRO A 101 8.11 -3.10 -1.75
C PRO A 101 6.80 -3.49 -1.06
N MET A 102 5.63 -3.27 -1.68
CA MET A 102 4.35 -3.72 -1.09
C MET A 102 4.31 -5.25 -0.91
N ILE A 103 4.85 -6.00 -1.87
CA ILE A 103 4.94 -7.47 -1.80
C ILE A 103 6.00 -7.91 -0.80
N ALA A 104 7.13 -7.20 -0.73
CA ALA A 104 8.14 -7.46 0.30
C ALA A 104 7.61 -7.21 1.71
N PHE A 105 6.85 -6.13 1.91
CA PHE A 105 6.20 -5.81 3.18
C PHE A 105 5.14 -6.86 3.55
N SER A 106 4.23 -7.21 2.64
CA SER A 106 3.15 -8.17 2.91
C SER A 106 3.71 -9.57 3.18
N SER A 107 4.67 -10.04 2.39
CA SER A 107 5.33 -11.34 2.61
C SER A 107 6.15 -11.37 3.90
N THR A 108 6.79 -10.26 4.30
CA THR A 108 7.48 -10.16 5.60
C THR A 108 6.49 -10.25 6.76
N ASN A 109 5.34 -9.58 6.68
CA ASN A 109 4.28 -9.70 7.70
C ASN A 109 3.71 -11.12 7.77
N LEU A 110 3.50 -11.75 6.62
CA LEU A 110 3.10 -13.16 6.56
C LEU A 110 4.14 -14.03 7.29
N TRP A 111 5.43 -13.86 6.97
CA TRP A 111 6.51 -14.58 7.63
C TRP A 111 6.54 -14.34 9.15
N LEU A 112 6.29 -13.11 9.62
CA LEU A 112 6.20 -12.78 11.05
C LEU A 112 5.05 -13.50 11.75
N VAL A 113 3.86 -13.60 11.15
CA VAL A 113 2.71 -14.30 11.77
C VAL A 113 2.88 -15.83 11.79
N TYR A 114 3.81 -16.37 11.02
CA TYR A 114 4.22 -17.77 11.12
C TYR A 114 5.34 -17.99 12.16
N ASP A 115 6.03 -16.95 12.64
CA ASP A 115 7.06 -17.06 13.66
C ASP A 115 6.46 -17.15 15.08
N CYS A 116 5.88 -18.31 15.40
CA CYS A 116 5.27 -18.60 16.71
C CYS A 116 6.25 -19.23 17.72
N ARG A 117 7.56 -19.20 17.44
CA ARG A 117 8.56 -19.85 18.30
C ARG A 117 8.69 -19.07 19.62
N PRO A 118 8.73 -19.77 20.77
CA PRO A 118 8.90 -19.11 22.05
C PRO A 118 10.27 -18.43 22.12
N GLY A 119 10.28 -17.20 22.61
CA GLY A 119 11.48 -16.39 22.77
C GLY A 119 11.78 -15.47 21.57
N PHE A 120 12.56 -14.43 21.87
CA PHE A 120 12.94 -13.38 20.92
C PHE A 120 14.28 -13.65 20.20
N LYS A 121 14.88 -14.82 20.42
CA LYS A 121 16.32 -15.01 20.21
C LYS A 121 16.74 -15.61 18.86
N THR A 122 15.90 -16.35 18.13
CA THR A 122 16.38 -17.03 16.91
C THR A 122 15.46 -16.85 15.72
N LEU A 123 15.98 -16.21 14.67
CA LEU A 123 15.38 -16.18 13.34
C LEU A 123 15.65 -17.52 12.64
N SER A 124 14.62 -18.20 12.12
CA SER A 124 14.84 -19.44 11.38
C SER A 124 15.47 -19.12 10.04
N LYS A 125 16.77 -19.41 9.88
CA LYS A 125 17.52 -19.18 8.63
C LYS A 125 16.83 -19.81 7.41
N LYS A 126 16.23 -21.00 7.60
CA LYS A 126 15.43 -21.68 6.56
C LYS A 126 14.22 -20.85 6.14
N SER A 127 13.45 -20.34 7.11
CA SER A 127 12.27 -19.52 6.81
C SER A 127 12.62 -18.18 6.16
N LEU A 128 13.75 -17.57 6.54
CA LEU A 128 14.27 -16.37 5.91
C LEU A 128 14.68 -16.66 4.46
N GLY A 129 15.36 -17.78 4.21
CA GLY A 129 15.72 -18.21 2.86
C GLY A 129 14.50 -18.34 1.95
N VAL A 130 13.40 -18.93 2.45
CA VAL A 130 12.13 -19.03 1.70
C VAL A 130 11.56 -17.65 1.39
N LEU A 131 11.55 -16.72 2.35
CA LEU A 131 11.08 -15.34 2.14
C LEU A 131 11.91 -14.62 1.07
N VAL A 132 13.23 -14.73 1.12
CA VAL A 132 14.14 -14.09 0.14
C VAL A 132 13.94 -14.69 -1.25
N ILE A 133 13.89 -16.02 -1.36
CA ILE A 133 13.67 -16.70 -2.65
C ILE A 133 12.32 -16.28 -3.26
N PHE A 134 11.27 -16.21 -2.45
CA PHE A 134 9.95 -15.75 -2.90
C PHE A 134 10.00 -14.33 -3.47
N ASN A 135 10.64 -13.39 -2.75
CA ASN A 135 10.73 -11.99 -3.20
C ASN A 135 11.58 -11.84 -4.47
N VAL A 136 12.70 -12.55 -4.57
CA VAL A 136 13.53 -12.56 -5.79
C VAL A 136 12.76 -13.13 -6.98
N ALA A 137 12.04 -14.24 -6.78
CA ALA A 137 11.21 -14.84 -7.81
C ALA A 137 10.10 -13.90 -8.28
N PHE A 138 9.41 -13.23 -7.33
CA PHE A 138 8.38 -12.24 -7.66
C PHE A 138 8.95 -11.05 -8.43
N ILE A 139 10.08 -10.48 -8.00
CA ILE A 139 10.72 -9.36 -8.70
C ILE A 139 11.08 -9.77 -10.14
N TRP A 140 11.67 -10.96 -10.31
CA TRP A 140 12.03 -11.46 -11.62
C TRP A 140 10.82 -11.68 -12.52
N SER A 141 9.76 -12.34 -12.03
CA SER A 141 8.54 -12.56 -12.82
C SER A 141 7.80 -11.25 -13.12
N TYR A 142 7.76 -10.31 -12.16
CA TYR A 142 7.07 -9.04 -12.33
C TYR A 142 7.77 -8.15 -13.35
N TYR A 143 9.11 -8.11 -13.33
CA TYR A 143 9.91 -7.39 -14.32
C TYR A 143 9.66 -7.86 -15.77
N LEU A 144 9.37 -9.16 -15.96
CA LEU A 144 9.07 -9.75 -17.26
C LEU A 144 7.62 -9.54 -17.70
N TYR A 145 6.65 -9.67 -16.77
CA TYR A 145 5.22 -9.64 -17.10
C TYR A 145 4.62 -8.23 -17.08
N ARG A 146 5.14 -7.32 -16.25
CA ARG A 146 4.79 -5.88 -16.17
C ARG A 146 3.29 -5.58 -16.21
N ASN A 147 2.50 -6.36 -15.47
CA ASN A 147 1.05 -6.22 -15.45
C ASN A 147 0.58 -5.96 -14.00
N PRO A 148 -0.05 -4.81 -13.72
CA PRO A 148 -0.47 -4.45 -12.36
C PRO A 148 -1.51 -5.42 -11.79
N ILE A 149 -2.34 -6.08 -12.61
CA ILE A 149 -3.29 -7.09 -12.15
C ILE A 149 -2.58 -8.33 -11.60
N TYR A 150 -1.42 -8.70 -12.14
CA TYR A 150 -0.62 -9.79 -11.59
C TYR A 150 -0.04 -9.43 -10.22
N HIS A 151 0.45 -8.20 -10.04
CA HIS A 151 0.86 -7.69 -8.72
C HIS A 151 -0.31 -7.76 -7.73
N GLN A 152 -1.47 -7.20 -8.10
CA GLN A 152 -2.67 -7.18 -7.26
C GLN A 152 -3.11 -8.60 -6.88
N SER A 153 -3.04 -9.56 -7.81
CA SER A 153 -3.38 -10.96 -7.56
C SER A 153 -2.43 -11.60 -6.55
N VAL A 154 -1.12 -11.39 -6.69
CA VAL A 154 -0.13 -11.91 -5.73
C VAL A 154 -0.31 -11.27 -4.37
N PHE A 155 -0.51 -9.94 -4.32
CA PHE A 155 -0.79 -9.21 -3.09
C PHE A 155 -2.05 -9.76 -2.38
N ALA A 156 -3.15 -9.95 -3.12
CA ALA A 156 -4.40 -10.49 -2.59
C ALA A 156 -4.23 -11.90 -2.01
N VAL A 157 -3.47 -12.78 -2.68
CA VAL A 157 -3.18 -14.14 -2.16
C VAL A 157 -2.41 -14.07 -0.84
N ILE A 158 -1.35 -13.26 -0.75
CA ILE A 158 -0.58 -13.10 0.50
C ILE A 158 -1.47 -12.55 1.61
N LEU A 159 -2.31 -11.56 1.31
CA LEU A 159 -3.22 -10.96 2.25
C LEU A 159 -4.24 -11.98 2.79
N LEU A 160 -4.88 -12.76 1.91
CA LEU A 160 -5.85 -13.79 2.29
C LEU A 160 -5.23 -14.85 3.20
N ILE A 161 -4.01 -15.32 2.88
CA ILE A 161 -3.29 -16.27 3.73
C ILE A 161 -2.97 -15.63 5.09
N THR A 162 -2.54 -14.36 5.11
CA THR A 162 -2.25 -13.61 6.35
C THR A 162 -3.50 -13.49 7.22
N VAL A 163 -4.63 -13.10 6.64
CA VAL A 163 -5.93 -12.98 7.31
C VAL A 163 -6.38 -14.32 7.87
N PHE A 164 -6.33 -15.39 7.07
CA PHE A 164 -6.66 -16.73 7.53
C PHE A 164 -5.77 -17.16 8.70
N ARG A 165 -4.46 -16.95 8.58
CA ARG A 165 -3.49 -17.29 9.62
C ARG A 165 -3.74 -16.51 10.91
N MET A 166 -4.03 -15.21 10.82
CA MET A 166 -4.32 -14.36 11.98
C MET A 166 -5.60 -14.78 12.69
N ASN A 167 -6.68 -15.05 11.96
CA ASN A 167 -7.91 -15.59 12.54
C ASN A 167 -7.67 -16.93 13.23
N HIS A 168 -6.89 -17.82 12.60
CA HIS A 168 -6.49 -19.07 13.23
C HIS A 168 -5.72 -18.86 14.53
N LEU A 169 -4.76 -17.93 14.58
CA LEU A 169 -4.00 -17.63 15.79
C LEU A 169 -4.89 -17.10 16.93
N ILE A 170 -5.86 -16.26 16.62
CA ILE A 170 -6.73 -15.61 17.62
C ILE A 170 -7.82 -16.55 18.12
N LEU A 171 -8.42 -17.35 17.23
CA LEU A 171 -9.64 -18.11 17.50
C LEU A 171 -9.36 -19.59 17.86
N TRP A 172 -8.53 -20.27 17.09
CA TRP A 172 -8.42 -21.74 17.10
C TRP A 172 -7.06 -22.30 17.52
N SER A 173 -6.01 -21.47 17.53
CA SER A 173 -4.65 -21.94 17.76
C SER A 173 -4.42 -22.37 19.22
N PRO A 174 -3.60 -23.43 19.45
CA PRO A 174 -3.16 -23.79 20.79
C PRO A 174 -2.31 -22.71 21.48
N TYR A 175 -1.78 -21.73 20.74
CA TYR A 175 -1.06 -20.59 21.33
C TYR A 175 -1.99 -19.62 22.06
N ARG A 176 -3.29 -19.63 21.75
CA ARG A 176 -4.30 -18.76 22.35
C ARG A 176 -4.32 -18.85 23.89
N SER A 177 -4.16 -20.05 24.44
CA SER A 177 -4.18 -20.29 25.89
C SER A 177 -2.91 -19.82 26.60
N ARG A 178 -1.84 -19.51 25.87
CA ARG A 178 -0.56 -19.02 26.43
C ARG A 178 -0.52 -17.52 26.65
N ILE A 179 -1.50 -16.78 26.11
CA ILE A 179 -1.55 -15.31 26.16
C ILE A 179 -2.65 -14.88 27.14
N PRO A 180 -2.38 -13.93 28.05
CA PRO A 180 -3.39 -13.39 28.95
C PRO A 180 -4.64 -12.91 28.20
N ALA A 181 -5.82 -13.16 28.77
CA ALA A 181 -7.11 -12.89 28.12
C ALA A 181 -7.27 -11.42 27.71
N GLU A 182 -6.79 -10.49 28.54
CA GLU A 182 -6.78 -9.04 28.28
C GLU A 182 -5.96 -8.69 27.03
N LYS A 183 -4.68 -9.11 26.97
CA LYS A 183 -3.80 -8.87 25.82
C LYS A 183 -4.35 -9.48 24.53
N ARG A 184 -4.96 -10.67 24.64
CA ARG A 184 -5.63 -11.33 23.51
C ARG A 184 -6.85 -10.53 23.03
N SER A 185 -7.67 -10.03 23.94
CA SER A 185 -8.83 -9.20 23.60
C SER A 185 -8.40 -7.90 22.92
N LEU A 186 -7.37 -7.22 23.46
CA LEU A 186 -6.79 -6.02 22.87
C LEU A 186 -6.25 -6.29 21.46
N ALA A 187 -5.44 -7.34 21.28
CA ALA A 187 -4.90 -7.71 19.97
C ALA A 187 -6.01 -8.04 18.96
N GLY A 188 -7.05 -8.77 19.39
CA GLY A 188 -8.23 -9.06 18.57
C GLY A 188 -9.00 -7.80 18.17
N ALA A 189 -9.18 -6.86 19.10
CA ALA A 189 -9.86 -5.60 18.82
C ALA A 189 -9.06 -4.71 17.86
N LEU A 190 -7.74 -4.62 18.02
CA LEU A 190 -6.87 -3.89 17.09
C LEU A 190 -6.88 -4.52 15.70
N TYR A 191 -6.80 -5.85 15.62
CA TYR A 191 -6.89 -6.58 14.36
C TYR A 191 -8.24 -6.34 13.66
N PHE A 192 -9.36 -6.43 14.39
CA PHE A 192 -10.69 -6.20 13.84
C PHE A 192 -10.86 -4.76 13.34
N LYS A 193 -10.45 -3.76 14.12
CA LYS A 193 -10.46 -2.35 13.70
C LYS A 193 -9.63 -2.14 12.45
N GLY A 194 -8.43 -2.73 12.39
CA GLY A 194 -7.56 -2.68 11.21
C GLY A 194 -8.23 -3.30 9.98
N ALA A 195 -8.89 -4.46 10.13
CA ALA A 195 -9.62 -5.11 9.05
C ALA A 195 -10.79 -4.26 8.53
N VAL A 196 -11.56 -3.63 9.42
CA VAL A 196 -12.65 -2.72 9.03
C VAL A 196 -12.13 -1.51 8.27
N VAL A 197 -11.07 -0.86 8.77
CA VAL A 197 -10.44 0.29 8.10
C VAL A 197 -9.88 -0.11 6.74
N TRP A 198 -9.24 -1.29 6.65
CA TRP A 198 -8.71 -1.80 5.38
C TRP A 198 -9.82 -2.09 4.36
N ILE A 199 -10.92 -2.73 4.77
CA ILE A 199 -12.07 -3.00 3.89
C ILE A 199 -12.66 -1.67 3.39
N LEU A 200 -12.85 -0.70 4.29
CA LEU A 200 -13.34 0.62 3.92
C LEU A 200 -12.42 1.30 2.89
N ALA A 201 -11.10 1.29 3.13
CA ALA A 201 -10.12 1.86 2.22
C ALA A 201 -10.13 1.15 0.86
N PHE A 202 -10.21 -0.19 0.84
CA PHE A 202 -10.30 -0.96 -0.40
C PHE A 202 -11.61 -0.68 -1.16
N THR A 203 -12.73 -0.50 -0.45
CA THR A 203 -14.00 -0.07 -1.07
C THR A 203 -13.87 1.31 -1.68
N ILE A 204 -13.31 2.29 -0.96
CA ILE A 204 -13.07 3.65 -1.48
C ILE A 204 -12.18 3.59 -2.73
N TRP A 205 -11.08 2.85 -2.67
CA TRP A 205 -10.20 2.64 -3.82
C TRP A 205 -10.93 2.07 -5.03
N ASN A 206 -11.80 1.06 -4.87
CA ASN A 206 -12.60 0.54 -5.98
C ASN A 206 -13.61 1.56 -6.51
N LEU A 207 -14.21 2.37 -5.64
CA LEU A 207 -15.14 3.43 -6.05
C LEU A 207 -14.41 4.49 -6.89
N ASP A 208 -13.20 4.89 -6.48
CA ASP A 208 -12.35 5.81 -7.25
C ASP A 208 -12.02 5.25 -8.63
N ASN A 209 -11.71 3.95 -8.70
CA ASN A 209 -11.42 3.27 -9.96
C ASN A 209 -12.62 3.20 -10.91
N ILE A 210 -13.79 2.79 -10.39
CA ILE A 210 -14.99 2.52 -11.20
C ILE A 210 -15.73 3.81 -11.56
N PHE A 211 -15.81 4.77 -10.64
CA PHE A 211 -16.65 5.97 -10.77
C PHE A 211 -15.85 7.26 -10.95
N CYS A 212 -14.58 7.19 -11.37
CA CYS A 212 -13.72 8.37 -11.51
C CYS A 212 -14.35 9.51 -12.32
N GLU A 213 -14.98 9.24 -13.46
CA GLU A 213 -15.62 10.30 -14.27
C GLU A 213 -16.73 11.04 -13.51
N HIS A 214 -17.51 10.32 -12.71
CA HIS A 214 -18.58 10.87 -11.89
C HIS A 214 -18.00 11.67 -10.72
N ILE A 215 -16.99 11.11 -10.05
CA ILE A 215 -16.27 11.75 -8.94
C ILE A 215 -15.61 13.05 -9.41
N THR A 216 -14.96 13.05 -10.58
CA THR A 216 -14.36 14.24 -11.19
C THR A 216 -15.41 15.29 -11.55
N SER A 217 -16.58 14.89 -12.05
CA SER A 217 -17.70 15.81 -12.29
C SER A 217 -18.22 16.44 -10.98
N TRP A 218 -18.25 15.66 -9.90
CA TRP A 218 -18.60 16.17 -8.57
C TRP A 218 -17.55 17.14 -8.02
N LYS A 219 -16.25 16.88 -8.22
CA LYS A 219 -15.17 17.82 -7.84
C LYS A 219 -15.39 19.20 -8.46
N ILE A 220 -15.74 19.25 -9.76
CA ILE A 220 -16.03 20.51 -10.47
C ILE A 220 -17.26 21.21 -9.88
N THR A 221 -18.30 20.44 -9.53
CA THR A 221 -19.57 20.99 -9.01
C THR A 221 -19.43 21.50 -7.58
N VAL A 222 -18.71 20.78 -6.72
CA VAL A 222 -18.48 21.13 -5.31
C VAL A 222 -17.52 22.31 -5.18
N GLY A 223 -16.48 22.35 -6.02
CA GLY A 223 -15.46 23.40 -6.01
C GLY A 223 -14.47 23.32 -4.84
N TRP A 224 -13.38 24.08 -4.96
CA TRP A 224 -12.31 24.14 -3.96
C TRP A 224 -12.68 25.07 -2.79
N PRO A 225 -12.34 24.72 -1.53
CA PRO A 225 -11.46 23.61 -1.12
C PRO A 225 -12.16 22.27 -0.85
N ALA A 226 -13.50 22.21 -0.83
CA ALA A 226 -14.25 21.02 -0.43
C ALA A 226 -14.05 19.82 -1.37
N ALA A 227 -13.74 20.07 -2.65
CA ALA A 227 -13.39 19.05 -3.63
C ALA A 227 -12.16 18.19 -3.24
N PHE A 228 -11.29 18.67 -2.34
CA PHE A 228 -10.12 17.90 -1.85
C PHE A 228 -10.52 16.57 -1.21
N LEU A 229 -11.70 16.51 -0.58
CA LEU A 229 -12.20 15.30 0.08
C LEU A 229 -12.61 14.19 -0.91
N LEU A 230 -12.69 14.53 -2.20
CA LEU A 230 -13.02 13.60 -3.28
C LEU A 230 -11.77 13.17 -4.07
N GLU A 231 -10.58 13.63 -3.70
CA GLU A 231 -9.33 13.17 -4.33
C GLU A 231 -9.03 11.73 -3.92
N GLY A 232 -8.59 10.93 -4.91
CA GLY A 232 -8.63 9.49 -4.83
C GLY A 232 -7.78 8.79 -5.86
N ASN A 233 -7.58 7.48 -5.64
CA ASN A 233 -6.65 6.63 -6.39
C ASN A 233 -7.43 5.81 -7.45
N ARG A 234 -7.30 6.09 -8.76
CA ARG A 234 -7.66 5.18 -9.89
C ARG A 234 -6.45 4.51 -10.59
N ASN A 235 -6.60 3.31 -11.14
CA ASN A 235 -5.73 2.79 -12.19
C ASN A 235 -6.37 3.08 -13.54
N THR A 236 -5.79 3.95 -14.36
CA THR A 236 -6.07 3.93 -15.79
C THR A 236 -5.13 2.94 -16.46
N ASP A 237 -5.59 1.70 -16.65
CA ASP A 237 -4.97 0.85 -17.67
C ASP A 237 -5.26 1.49 -19.03
N SER A 238 -4.24 2.07 -19.66
CA SER A 238 -4.29 2.44 -21.07
C SER A 238 -4.23 1.15 -21.90
N PHE A 239 -5.39 0.55 -22.15
CA PHE A 239 -5.59 -0.39 -23.25
C PHE A 239 -5.75 0.35 -24.58
#